data_AF-A0A5C9D8G0-F1
#
_entry.id   AF-A0A5C9D8G0-F1
#
_cell.length_a   1.000
_cell.length_b   1.000
_cell.length_c   1.000
_cell.angle_alpha   90.00
_cell.angle_beta   90.00
_cell.angle_gamma   90.00
#
_symmetry.space_group_name_H-M   'P 1'
#
loop_
_entity.id
_entity.type
_entity.pdbx_description
1 polymer ?
#
loop_
_entity_poly.entity_id
_entity_poly.type
_entity_poly.pdbx_seq_one_letter_code
_entity_poly.pdbx_strand_id
1 'polypeptide(L)'
;MEVLPPDDFRKPKTWEEVAAELKEEDCVLCVVSDRKSCREIYALMPEDTYHLSALMCAQHRSDCIAEIKLRLKENGPVRVVSTQLVEAGVDFSFPTVYRAMAGLDSIAQAAGRCNREGELASQGRLGKVVIFVPPRKSPAGILKKATDTASIMLEGGLKDPIHSSAFAPYFSELYWKVNSLDSKRIMELLRPDATDLGIQFRAAAEAFQIIDEKDQKAIIVPYGEGEKLIAELKAIGPDRWILRKLQRYTVNIYSNQFRMLQDRGSIEEVSPGIFALICTIEYRDDIGLMVDEIPMDPGSFMI
;
A
#
# COMPACT_ATOMS: atom_id res chain seq x y z
N MET A 1 21.79 4.17 10.90
CA MET A 1 21.08 3.47 9.81
C MET A 1 21.85 3.74 8.54
N GLU A 2 21.96 2.75 7.68
CA GLU A 2 22.69 2.81 6.42
C GLU A 2 21.70 2.62 5.27
N VAL A 3 21.73 3.50 4.28
CA VAL A 3 20.91 3.37 3.07
C VAL A 3 21.82 2.92 1.92
N LEU A 4 21.52 1.76 1.36
CA LEU A 4 22.28 1.12 0.31
C LEU A 4 21.53 1.29 -1.02
N PRO A 5 21.95 2.22 -1.90
CA PRO A 5 21.40 2.34 -3.24
C PRO A 5 21.75 1.10 -4.10
N PRO A 6 21.05 0.87 -5.23
CA PRO A 6 21.45 -0.17 -6.17
C PRO A 6 22.85 0.08 -6.75
N ASP A 7 23.63 -0.98 -6.95
CA ASP A 7 24.93 -0.90 -7.63
C ASP A 7 24.81 -0.41 -9.08
N ASP A 8 23.72 -0.78 -9.76
CA ASP A 8 23.38 -0.37 -11.12
C ASP A 8 21.88 -0.05 -11.23
N PHE A 9 21.56 1.23 -11.44
CA PHE A 9 20.19 1.73 -11.59
C PHE A 9 19.49 1.26 -12.88
N ARG A 10 20.24 0.68 -13.82
CA ARG A 10 19.74 0.20 -15.12
C ARG A 10 19.54 -1.30 -15.15
N LYS A 11 19.94 -2.03 -14.09
CA LYS A 11 19.79 -3.47 -13.96
C LYS A 11 18.67 -3.80 -12.97
N PRO A 12 17.44 -4.08 -13.44
CA PRO A 12 16.38 -4.56 -12.57
C PRO A 12 16.77 -5.91 -11.95
N LYS A 13 16.42 -6.10 -10.67
CA LYS A 13 16.42 -7.42 -10.03
C LYS A 13 15.11 -8.14 -10.37
N THR A 14 15.19 -9.43 -10.62
CA THR A 14 14.03 -10.32 -10.71
C THR A 14 13.38 -10.50 -9.34
N TRP A 15 12.13 -10.96 -9.30
CA TRP A 15 11.46 -11.21 -8.01
C TRP A 15 12.06 -12.41 -7.28
N GLU A 16 12.61 -13.38 -8.03
CA GLU A 16 13.33 -14.53 -7.53
C GLU A 16 14.63 -14.12 -6.83
N GLU A 17 15.40 -13.19 -7.43
CA GLU A 17 16.60 -12.62 -6.79
C GLU A 17 16.26 -11.87 -5.51
N VAL A 18 15.21 -11.02 -5.54
CA VAL A 18 14.77 -10.29 -4.35
C VAL A 18 14.29 -11.25 -3.26
N ALA A 19 13.47 -12.25 -3.60
CA ALA A 19 12.97 -13.24 -2.65
C ALA A 19 14.10 -14.10 -2.05
N ALA A 20 15.13 -14.45 -2.84
CA ALA A 20 16.31 -15.14 -2.33
C ALA A 20 17.03 -14.28 -1.26
N GLU A 21 17.26 -13.00 -1.53
CA GLU A 21 17.87 -12.08 -0.56
C GLU A 21 17.01 -11.92 0.71
N LEU A 22 15.69 -11.83 0.59
CA LEU A 22 14.78 -11.69 1.74
C LEU A 22 14.75 -12.95 2.62
N LYS A 23 15.00 -14.15 2.07
CA LYS A 23 15.01 -15.40 2.83
C LYS A 23 16.22 -15.53 3.75
N GLU A 24 17.35 -14.93 3.36
CA GLU A 24 18.59 -14.90 4.16
C GLU A 24 18.48 -13.97 5.38
N GLU A 25 17.49 -13.09 5.42
CA GLU A 25 17.25 -12.20 6.55
C GLU A 25 16.24 -12.84 7.52
N ASP A 26 16.57 -12.88 8.81
CA ASP A 26 15.65 -13.34 9.86
C ASP A 26 14.49 -12.36 10.04
N CYS A 27 14.78 -11.06 10.09
CA CYS A 27 13.79 -10.01 10.31
C CYS A 27 13.87 -8.94 9.22
N VAL A 28 12.92 -8.95 8.29
CA VAL A 28 12.95 -8.05 7.12
C VAL A 28 11.56 -7.56 6.71
N LEU A 29 11.50 -6.29 6.30
CA LEU A 29 10.35 -5.68 5.64
C LEU A 29 10.70 -5.34 4.20
N CYS A 30 10.01 -5.93 3.23
CA CYS A 30 10.09 -5.57 1.82
C CYS A 30 8.89 -4.70 1.41
N VAL A 31 9.16 -3.50 0.90
CA VAL A 31 8.15 -2.56 0.44
C VAL A 31 8.24 -2.39 -1.08
N VAL A 32 7.15 -2.71 -1.77
CA VAL A 32 7.00 -2.56 -3.22
C VAL A 32 5.88 -1.57 -3.56
N SER A 33 5.89 -1.05 -4.78
CA SER A 33 5.02 0.07 -5.15
C SER A 33 3.60 -0.34 -5.56
N ASP A 34 3.34 -1.63 -5.81
CA ASP A 34 2.04 -2.10 -6.29
C ASP A 34 1.70 -3.52 -5.81
N ARG A 35 0.40 -3.82 -5.81
CA ARG A 35 -0.19 -5.07 -5.31
C ARG A 35 0.29 -6.30 -6.05
N LYS A 36 0.54 -6.19 -7.36
CA LYS A 36 0.98 -7.32 -8.16
C LYS A 36 2.42 -7.71 -7.79
N SER A 37 3.31 -6.72 -7.65
CA SER A 37 4.68 -6.95 -7.17
C SER A 37 4.70 -7.59 -5.79
N CYS A 38 3.82 -7.12 -4.89
CA CYS A 38 3.73 -7.63 -3.53
C CYS A 38 3.33 -9.11 -3.49
N ARG A 39 2.33 -9.49 -4.30
CA ARG A 39 1.88 -10.88 -4.45
C ARG A 39 2.93 -11.78 -5.09
N GLU A 40 3.58 -11.32 -6.16
CA GLU A 40 4.60 -12.10 -6.86
C GLU A 40 5.80 -12.41 -5.96
N ILE A 41 6.28 -11.43 -5.18
CA ILE A 41 7.33 -11.70 -4.18
C ILE A 41 6.78 -12.63 -3.09
N TYR A 42 5.60 -12.34 -2.53
CA TYR A 42 5.00 -13.14 -1.47
C TYR A 42 4.86 -14.63 -1.84
N ALA A 43 4.43 -14.93 -3.06
CA ALA A 43 4.29 -16.30 -3.58
C ALA A 43 5.62 -17.06 -3.65
N LEU A 44 6.77 -16.36 -3.67
CA LEU A 44 8.10 -16.95 -3.66
C LEU A 44 8.67 -17.10 -2.25
N MET A 45 8.03 -16.54 -1.23
CA MET A 45 8.50 -16.53 0.16
C MET A 45 8.01 -17.77 0.93
N PRO A 46 8.66 -18.13 2.05
CA PRO A 46 8.20 -19.23 2.90
C PRO A 46 6.84 -18.92 3.55
N GLU A 47 6.10 -19.95 3.97
CA GLU A 47 4.74 -19.85 4.54
C GLU A 47 4.65 -18.98 5.81
N ASP A 48 5.76 -18.78 6.52
CA ASP A 48 5.85 -17.93 7.72
C ASP A 48 5.92 -16.42 7.42
N THR A 49 5.90 -16.04 6.13
CA THR A 49 5.95 -14.65 5.69
C THR A 49 4.58 -14.00 5.79
N TYR A 50 4.56 -12.72 6.15
CA TYR A 50 3.36 -11.91 6.16
C TYR A 50 3.21 -11.07 4.89
N HIS A 51 2.00 -10.97 4.38
CA HIS A 51 1.63 -10.06 3.30
C HIS A 51 0.78 -8.91 3.86
N LEU A 52 1.05 -7.67 3.45
CA LEU A 52 0.25 -6.51 3.82
C LEU A 52 -0.12 -5.69 2.59
N SER A 53 -1.42 -5.56 2.31
CA SER A 53 -1.90 -4.77 1.17
C SER A 53 -3.26 -4.14 1.42
N ALA A 54 -3.60 -3.17 0.55
CA ALA A 54 -4.89 -2.49 0.56
C ALA A 54 -6.11 -3.40 0.25
N LEU A 55 -5.89 -4.64 -0.21
CA LEU A 55 -6.97 -5.61 -0.47
C LEU A 55 -7.35 -6.46 0.75
N MET A 56 -6.62 -6.31 1.86
CA MET A 56 -7.08 -6.74 3.17
C MET A 56 -8.05 -5.69 3.73
N CYS A 57 -9.02 -6.08 4.56
CA CYS A 57 -9.86 -5.09 5.24
C CYS A 57 -9.09 -4.51 6.44
N ALA A 58 -9.57 -3.40 7.00
CA ALA A 58 -8.87 -2.74 8.11
C ALA A 58 -8.73 -3.64 9.35
N GLN A 59 -9.74 -4.48 9.65
CA GLN A 59 -9.67 -5.44 10.74
C GLN A 59 -8.58 -6.49 10.47
N HIS A 60 -8.59 -7.13 9.30
CA HIS A 60 -7.57 -8.11 8.91
C HIS A 60 -6.15 -7.54 8.98
N ARG A 61 -5.92 -6.34 8.42
CA ARG A 61 -4.62 -5.68 8.56
C ARG A 61 -4.23 -5.49 10.02
N SER A 62 -5.18 -5.06 10.87
CA SER A 62 -4.93 -4.86 12.31
C SER A 62 -4.48 -6.15 13.00
N ASP A 63 -5.10 -7.26 12.67
CA ASP A 63 -4.81 -8.57 13.26
C ASP A 63 -3.43 -9.07 12.82
N CYS A 64 -3.10 -9.00 11.52
CA CYS A 64 -1.76 -9.32 11.02
C CYS A 64 -0.67 -8.44 11.65
N ILE A 65 -0.94 -7.13 11.79
CA ILE A 65 -0.01 -6.19 12.43
C ILE A 65 0.21 -6.55 13.90
N ALA A 66 -0.83 -6.94 14.63
CA ALA A 66 -0.72 -7.34 16.03
C ALA A 66 0.14 -8.59 16.19
N GLU A 67 -0.05 -9.58 15.32
CA GLU A 67 0.76 -10.81 15.29
C GLU A 67 2.24 -10.51 14.95
N ILE A 68 2.50 -9.69 13.92
CA ILE A 68 3.86 -9.26 13.57
C ILE A 68 4.56 -8.62 14.78
N LYS A 69 3.87 -7.74 15.51
CA LYS A 69 4.41 -7.09 16.71
C LYS A 69 4.73 -8.08 17.83
N LEU A 70 3.90 -9.11 18.01
CA LEU A 70 4.15 -10.15 18.99
C LEU A 70 5.43 -10.92 18.63
N ARG A 71 5.53 -11.40 17.39
CA ARG A 71 6.69 -12.17 16.93
C ARG A 71 8.00 -11.38 16.95
N LEU A 72 7.96 -10.09 16.61
CA LEU A 72 9.12 -9.22 16.71
C LEU A 72 9.65 -9.12 18.16
N LYS A 73 8.77 -9.18 19.17
CA LYS A 73 9.18 -9.19 20.59
C LYS A 73 9.75 -10.54 21.04
N GLU A 74 9.34 -11.62 20.40
CA GLU A 74 9.80 -12.98 20.70
C GLU A 74 11.17 -13.31 20.06
N ASN A 75 11.77 -12.37 19.32
CA ASN A 75 13.04 -12.53 18.60
C ASN A 75 13.06 -13.72 17.62
N GLY A 76 11.89 -14.12 17.10
CA GLY A 76 11.78 -15.09 16.01
C GLY A 76 11.97 -14.44 14.64
N PRO A 77 12.15 -15.24 13.57
CA PRO A 77 12.18 -14.70 12.22
C PRO A 77 10.82 -14.08 11.86
N VAL A 78 10.86 -12.87 11.30
CA VAL A 78 9.69 -12.11 10.85
C VAL A 78 9.97 -11.49 9.50
N ARG A 79 9.34 -12.04 8.46
CA ARG A 79 9.44 -11.53 7.09
C ARG A 79 8.11 -10.92 6.68
N VAL A 80 8.14 -9.71 6.14
CA VAL A 80 6.93 -9.00 5.71
C VAL A 80 7.12 -8.45 4.30
N VAL A 81 6.17 -8.69 3.41
CA VAL A 81 6.09 -8.06 2.08
C VAL A 81 4.87 -7.15 2.03
N SER A 82 5.05 -5.88 1.67
CA SER A 82 3.97 -4.88 1.72
C SER A 82 3.96 -3.93 0.53
N THR A 83 2.76 -3.53 0.11
CA THR A 83 2.57 -2.40 -0.84
C THR A 83 2.54 -1.03 -0.17
N GLN A 84 2.19 -1.01 1.11
CA GLN A 84 1.96 0.21 1.85
C GLN A 84 3.06 0.38 2.86
N LEU A 85 3.55 1.61 2.94
CA LEU A 85 4.15 2.07 4.17
C LEU A 85 3.02 2.13 5.17
N VAL A 86 3.05 1.16 6.07
CA VAL A 86 2.01 0.80 7.02
C VAL A 86 1.26 2.04 7.50
N GLU A 87 -0.08 1.95 7.42
CA GLU A 87 -1.04 3.03 7.71
C GLU A 87 -0.63 3.82 8.97
N ALA A 88 -0.86 5.14 8.93
CA ALA A 88 -0.54 6.04 10.04
C ALA A 88 -0.99 5.44 11.38
N GLY A 89 -0.05 5.30 12.32
CA GLY A 89 -0.30 4.74 13.65
C GLY A 89 0.23 3.33 13.89
N VAL A 90 0.76 2.65 12.87
CA VAL A 90 1.41 1.35 13.09
C VAL A 90 2.89 1.52 13.43
N ASP A 91 3.21 1.17 14.67
CA ASP A 91 4.55 1.25 15.26
C ASP A 91 5.20 -0.12 15.37
N PHE A 92 5.99 -0.51 14.36
CA PHE A 92 6.94 -1.60 14.42
C PHE A 92 8.20 -1.24 13.61
N SER A 93 9.32 -1.85 13.96
CA SER A 93 10.61 -1.59 13.33
C SER A 93 11.32 -2.88 12.97
N PHE A 94 12.03 -2.85 11.84
CA PHE A 94 12.83 -3.97 11.35
C PHE A 94 14.31 -3.59 11.34
N PRO A 95 15.23 -4.56 11.52
CA PRO A 95 16.66 -4.32 11.36
C PRO A 95 17.04 -4.10 9.88
N THR A 96 16.34 -4.78 8.97
CA THR A 96 16.54 -4.69 7.52
C THR A 96 15.25 -4.30 6.82
N VAL A 97 15.30 -3.29 5.95
CA VAL A 97 14.18 -2.87 5.10
C VAL A 97 14.62 -2.88 3.63
N TYR A 98 13.91 -3.62 2.81
CA TYR A 98 14.02 -3.58 1.35
C TYR A 98 12.98 -2.63 0.78
N ARG A 99 13.36 -1.74 -0.13
CA ARG A 99 12.45 -0.84 -0.82
C ARG A 99 12.69 -0.89 -2.32
N ALA A 100 11.67 -1.27 -3.07
CA ALA A 100 11.69 -1.10 -4.52
C ALA A 100 11.86 0.39 -4.86
N MET A 101 12.66 0.68 -5.90
CA MET A 101 12.96 2.04 -6.31
C MET A 101 11.69 2.87 -6.51
N ALA A 102 11.67 4.05 -5.90
CA ALA A 102 10.52 4.93 -5.83
C ALA A 102 10.97 6.38 -5.61
N GLY A 103 10.02 7.30 -5.45
CA GLY A 103 10.30 8.67 -5.02
C GLY A 103 11.05 8.73 -3.68
N LEU A 104 11.86 9.78 -3.50
CA LEU A 104 12.70 9.97 -2.32
C LEU A 104 11.89 10.04 -1.02
N ASP A 105 10.70 10.63 -1.08
CA ASP A 105 9.70 10.66 -0.02
C ASP A 105 9.24 9.26 0.41
N SER A 106 8.96 8.38 -0.56
CA SER A 106 8.59 7.00 -0.27
C SER A 106 9.77 6.19 0.27
N ILE A 107 10.99 6.42 -0.22
CA ILE A 107 12.21 5.80 0.30
C ILE A 107 12.42 6.20 1.76
N ALA A 108 12.30 7.49 2.08
CA ALA A 108 12.49 7.99 3.43
C ALA A 108 11.42 7.50 4.42
N GLN A 109 10.17 7.41 3.98
CA GLN A 109 9.11 6.80 4.80
C GLN A 109 9.41 5.32 5.11
N ALA A 110 9.96 4.56 4.16
CA ALA A 110 10.40 3.17 4.38
C ALA A 110 11.57 3.09 5.35
N ALA A 111 12.56 3.96 5.15
CA ALA A 111 13.71 4.08 6.02
C ALA A 111 13.30 4.43 7.47
N GLY A 112 12.26 5.23 7.67
CA GLY A 112 11.69 5.52 9.01
C GLY A 112 11.09 4.32 9.75
N ARG A 113 11.06 3.13 9.13
CA ARG A 113 10.68 1.85 9.76
C ARG A 113 11.88 0.94 10.02
N CYS A 114 13.06 1.33 9.55
CA CYS A 114 14.30 0.62 9.80
C CYS A 114 14.95 1.16 11.08
N ASN A 115 15.18 0.28 12.06
CA ASN A 115 15.80 0.59 13.35
C ASN A 115 15.34 1.92 13.99
N ARG A 116 14.02 2.12 14.05
CA ARG A 116 13.34 3.37 14.42
C ARG A 116 13.70 3.83 15.84
N GLU A 117 13.78 2.88 16.77
CA GLU A 117 14.10 3.13 18.19
C GLU A 117 15.61 3.12 18.47
N GLY A 118 16.45 2.95 17.44
CA GLY A 118 17.91 2.95 17.60
C GLY A 118 18.45 1.75 18.39
N GLU A 119 17.62 0.74 18.67
CA GLU A 119 17.96 -0.40 19.55
C GLU A 119 19.21 -1.15 19.10
N LEU A 120 19.45 -1.25 17.79
CA LEU A 120 20.66 -1.89 17.24
C LEU A 120 21.95 -1.14 17.58
N ALA A 121 21.89 0.16 17.89
CA ALA A 121 23.07 0.95 18.24
C ALA A 121 23.71 0.44 19.54
N SER A 122 22.91 -0.07 20.47
CA SER A 122 23.39 -0.71 21.70
C SER A 122 24.21 -1.99 21.43
N GLN A 123 24.02 -2.60 20.26
CA GLN A 123 24.72 -3.80 19.80
C GLN A 123 25.82 -3.48 18.77
N GLY A 124 26.13 -2.20 18.53
CA GLY A 124 27.10 -1.77 17.52
C GLY A 124 26.66 -2.01 16.08
N ARG A 125 25.38 -2.28 15.82
CA ARG A 125 24.81 -2.51 14.49
C ARG A 125 23.99 -1.29 14.04
N LEU A 126 23.96 -1.06 12.73
CA LEU A 126 23.06 -0.08 12.12
C LEU A 126 21.93 -0.81 11.42
N GLY A 127 20.72 -0.24 11.47
CA GLY A 127 19.65 -0.67 10.57
C GLY A 127 20.05 -0.48 9.11
N LYS A 128 19.63 -1.40 8.24
CA LYS A 128 19.97 -1.43 6.81
C LYS A 128 18.73 -1.15 5.96
N VAL A 129 18.82 -0.20 5.04
CA VAL A 129 17.78 0.07 4.04
C VAL A 129 18.35 -0.24 2.65
N VAL A 130 17.89 -1.32 2.03
CA VAL A 130 18.32 -1.75 0.71
C VAL A 130 17.34 -1.23 -0.34
N ILE A 131 17.83 -0.42 -1.26
CA ILE A 131 17.05 0.03 -2.41
C ILE A 131 17.38 -0.86 -3.60
N PHE A 132 16.38 -1.38 -4.29
CA PHE A 132 16.58 -2.21 -5.48
C PHE A 132 15.72 -1.72 -6.66
N VAL A 133 16.20 -1.91 -7.88
CA VAL A 133 15.42 -1.58 -9.09
C VAL A 133 14.44 -2.73 -9.37
N PRO A 134 13.12 -2.51 -9.31
CA PRO A 134 12.14 -3.57 -9.58
C PRO A 134 12.08 -3.90 -11.10
N PRO A 135 11.72 -5.14 -11.47
CA PRO A 135 11.53 -5.53 -12.87
C PRO A 135 10.28 -4.85 -13.46
N ARG A 136 9.27 -4.59 -12.62
CA ARG A 136 8.08 -3.82 -12.98
C ARG A 136 8.35 -2.33 -12.81
N LYS A 137 8.13 -1.56 -13.88
CA LYS A 137 8.28 -0.09 -13.87
C LYS A 137 7.11 0.59 -13.17
N SER A 138 7.40 1.72 -12.52
CA SER A 138 6.38 2.61 -11.96
C SER A 138 5.38 3.07 -13.05
N PRO A 139 4.07 3.13 -12.75
CA PRO A 139 3.06 3.62 -13.69
C PRO A 139 3.37 5.04 -14.16
N ALA A 140 2.99 5.36 -15.40
CA ALA A 140 3.17 6.69 -15.97
C ALA A 140 2.47 7.76 -15.12
N GLY A 141 3.00 8.99 -15.16
CA GLY A 141 2.52 10.11 -14.37
C GLY A 141 3.48 10.49 -13.24
N ILE A 142 2.93 11.00 -12.14
CA ILE A 142 3.71 11.54 -11.02
C ILE A 142 4.63 10.49 -10.38
N LEU A 143 4.16 9.26 -10.21
CA LEU A 143 4.92 8.17 -9.57
C LEU A 143 6.17 7.80 -10.36
N LYS A 144 6.05 7.68 -11.69
CA LYS A 144 7.20 7.48 -12.56
C LYS A 144 8.17 8.65 -12.52
N LYS A 145 7.67 9.90 -12.59
CA LYS A 145 8.52 11.10 -12.49
C LYS A 145 9.28 11.17 -11.15
N ALA A 146 8.61 10.83 -10.05
CA ALA A 146 9.21 10.75 -8.72
C ALA A 146 10.32 9.69 -8.66
N THR A 147 10.05 8.49 -9.19
CA THR A 147 11.03 7.40 -9.28
C THR A 147 12.24 7.80 -10.12
N ASP A 148 12.01 8.34 -11.32
CA ASP A 148 13.07 8.74 -12.25
C ASP A 148 13.94 9.87 -11.65
N THR A 149 13.32 10.87 -11.01
CA THR A 149 14.06 11.96 -10.33
C THR A 149 14.89 11.43 -9.16
N ALA A 150 14.33 10.54 -8.33
CA ALA A 150 15.09 9.93 -7.24
C ALA A 150 16.27 9.10 -7.75
N SER A 151 16.10 8.33 -8.83
CA SER A 151 17.18 7.56 -9.46
C SER A 151 18.32 8.46 -9.93
N ILE A 152 18.01 9.56 -10.62
CA ILE A 152 19.01 10.51 -11.10
C ILE A 152 19.80 11.12 -9.93
N MET A 153 19.11 11.51 -8.85
CA MET A 153 19.78 12.11 -7.69
C MET A 153 20.69 11.12 -6.96
N LEU A 154 20.24 9.88 -6.79
CA LEU A 154 21.02 8.81 -6.17
C LEU A 154 22.23 8.42 -7.04
N GLU A 155 22.03 8.23 -8.35
CA GLU A 155 23.11 7.97 -9.33
C GLU A 155 24.11 9.14 -9.37
N GLY A 156 23.64 10.38 -9.17
CA GLY A 156 24.44 11.60 -9.07
C GLY A 156 25.26 11.74 -7.79
N GLY A 157 25.26 10.74 -6.89
CA GLY A 157 26.10 10.73 -5.69
C GLY A 157 25.45 11.36 -4.45
N LEU A 158 24.12 11.42 -4.38
CA LEU A 158 23.40 11.79 -3.15
C LEU A 158 23.77 10.80 -2.03
N LYS A 159 24.65 11.24 -1.12
CA LYS A 159 25.21 10.39 -0.06
C LYS A 159 24.17 9.92 0.96
N ASP A 160 23.23 10.79 1.29
CA ASP A 160 22.19 10.50 2.28
C ASP A 160 20.81 10.87 1.71
N PRO A 161 20.05 9.88 1.20
CA PRO A 161 18.74 10.12 0.60
C PRO A 161 17.64 10.47 1.60
N ILE A 162 17.87 10.28 2.89
CA ILE A 162 16.88 10.53 3.94
C ILE A 162 17.14 11.84 4.70
N HIS A 163 18.29 12.48 4.45
CA HIS A 163 18.61 13.76 5.05
C HIS A 163 17.68 14.87 4.53
N SER A 164 17.26 15.77 5.41
CA SER A 164 16.30 16.85 5.11
C SER A 164 16.75 17.74 3.95
N SER A 165 18.06 17.93 3.76
CA SER A 165 18.62 18.73 2.66
C SER A 165 18.38 18.13 1.27
N ALA A 166 18.08 16.83 1.17
CA ALA A 166 17.84 16.16 -0.11
C ALA A 166 16.45 16.48 -0.69
N PHE A 167 15.49 16.83 0.16
CA PHE A 167 14.08 16.98 -0.24
C PHE A 167 13.79 18.26 -1.01
N ALA A 168 14.39 19.40 -0.64
CA ALA A 168 14.14 20.66 -1.35
C ALA A 168 14.60 20.59 -2.82
N PRO A 169 15.81 20.11 -3.15
CA PRO A 169 16.21 19.85 -4.53
C PRO A 169 15.33 18.80 -5.23
N TYR A 170 15.00 17.71 -4.53
CA TYR A 170 14.16 16.64 -5.08
C TYR A 170 12.78 17.12 -5.51
N PHE A 171 12.05 17.81 -4.63
CA PHE A 171 10.72 18.32 -4.95
C PHE A 171 10.76 19.44 -5.98
N SER A 172 11.80 20.28 -5.98
CA SER A 172 12.00 21.29 -7.02
C SER A 172 12.10 20.64 -8.41
N GLU A 173 12.94 19.61 -8.54
CA GLU A 173 13.13 18.88 -9.80
C GLU A 173 11.89 18.05 -10.19
N LEU A 174 11.23 17.41 -9.22
CA LEU A 174 9.99 16.66 -9.43
C LEU A 174 8.90 17.58 -9.98
N TYR A 175 8.66 18.71 -9.33
CA TYR A 175 7.61 19.65 -9.73
C TYR A 175 7.91 20.35 -11.05
N TRP A 176 9.19 20.62 -11.35
CA TRP A 176 9.60 21.10 -12.68
C TRP A 176 9.24 20.12 -13.80
N LYS A 177 9.43 18.81 -13.57
CA LYS A 177 9.10 17.75 -14.53
C LYS A 177 7.60 17.48 -14.65
N VAL A 178 6.77 17.91 -13.71
CA VAL A 178 5.33 17.64 -13.73
C VAL A 178 4.62 18.65 -14.64
N ASN A 179 3.91 18.13 -15.66
CA ASN A 179 3.33 18.97 -16.72
C ASN A 179 2.30 19.98 -16.20
N SER A 180 1.57 19.62 -15.14
CA SER A 180 0.69 20.54 -14.42
C SER A 180 0.41 19.98 -13.02
N LEU A 181 0.62 20.82 -11.99
CA LEU A 181 0.16 20.56 -10.63
C LEU A 181 -1.30 21.00 -10.42
N ASP A 182 -1.85 21.73 -11.39
CA ASP A 182 -3.21 22.27 -11.35
C ASP A 182 -3.99 21.92 -12.63
N SER A 183 -4.02 20.63 -12.97
CA SER A 183 -4.70 20.14 -14.18
C SER A 183 -6.19 20.48 -14.21
N LYS A 184 -6.80 20.69 -13.04
CA LYS A 184 -8.20 21.07 -12.86
C LYS A 184 -8.42 22.59 -12.72
N ARG A 185 -7.37 23.41 -12.87
CA ARG A 185 -7.40 24.89 -12.80
C ARG A 185 -8.03 25.42 -11.50
N ILE A 186 -7.80 24.73 -10.39
CA ILE A 186 -8.27 25.05 -9.05
C ILE A 186 -7.77 26.43 -8.61
N MET A 187 -6.54 26.80 -8.98
CA MET A 187 -5.96 28.11 -8.64
C MET A 187 -6.77 29.25 -9.26
N GLU A 188 -7.41 29.03 -10.41
CA GLU A 188 -8.29 30.02 -11.02
C GLU A 188 -9.62 30.15 -10.29
N LEU A 189 -10.18 29.03 -9.84
CA LEU A 189 -11.42 29.01 -9.03
C LEU A 189 -11.22 29.68 -7.66
N LEU A 190 -9.99 29.65 -7.13
CA LEU A 190 -9.61 30.28 -5.87
C LEU A 190 -9.12 31.71 -6.03
N ARG A 191 -9.00 32.23 -7.26
CA ARG A 191 -8.65 33.62 -7.52
C ARG A 191 -9.89 34.50 -7.29
N PRO A 192 -9.82 35.55 -6.45
CA PRO A 192 -10.94 36.47 -6.28
C PRO A 192 -11.32 37.11 -7.61
N ASP A 193 -12.62 37.18 -7.89
CA ASP A 193 -13.14 37.93 -9.03
C ASP A 193 -12.78 39.41 -8.88
N ALA A 194 -12.38 40.05 -9.98
CA ALA A 194 -12.00 41.46 -9.96
C ALA A 194 -13.19 42.39 -9.70
N THR A 195 -14.42 41.90 -9.88
CA THR A 195 -15.64 42.70 -9.88
C THR A 195 -16.34 42.72 -8.52
N ASP A 196 -16.40 41.57 -7.84
CA ASP A 196 -17.09 41.42 -6.54
C ASP A 196 -16.24 40.77 -5.44
N LEU A 197 -14.96 40.48 -5.72
CA LEU A 197 -14.05 39.75 -4.82
C LEU A 197 -14.57 38.36 -4.40
N GLY A 198 -15.55 37.83 -5.12
CA GLY A 198 -16.09 36.50 -4.90
C GLY A 198 -15.07 35.42 -5.23
N ILE A 199 -15.09 34.33 -4.45
CA ILE A 199 -14.25 33.15 -4.66
C ILE A 199 -15.17 31.94 -4.85
N GLN A 200 -14.88 31.11 -5.85
CA GLN A 200 -15.72 29.97 -6.21
C GLN A 200 -15.39 28.73 -5.34
N PHE A 201 -15.48 28.87 -4.01
CA PHE A 201 -15.12 27.81 -3.06
C PHE A 201 -15.86 26.49 -3.32
N ARG A 202 -17.15 26.54 -3.68
CA ARG A 202 -17.94 25.33 -3.99
C ARG A 202 -17.37 24.58 -5.19
N ALA A 203 -17.16 25.27 -6.30
CA ALA A 203 -16.63 24.67 -7.52
C ALA A 203 -15.19 24.18 -7.30
N ALA A 204 -14.37 24.94 -6.58
CA ALA A 204 -13.01 24.54 -6.20
C ALA A 204 -13.02 23.26 -5.34
N ALA A 205 -13.91 23.16 -4.35
CA ALA A 205 -14.04 21.96 -3.51
C ALA A 205 -14.56 20.74 -4.28
N GLU A 206 -15.48 20.92 -5.23
CA GLU A 206 -15.97 19.85 -6.09
C GLU A 206 -14.92 19.36 -7.09
N ALA A 207 -14.11 20.28 -7.63
CA ALA A 207 -13.05 19.96 -8.58
C ALA A 207 -11.80 19.38 -7.89
N PHE A 208 -11.40 19.92 -6.73
CA PHE A 208 -10.24 19.49 -5.97
C PHE A 208 -10.51 18.18 -5.23
N GLN A 209 -10.34 17.07 -5.96
CA GLN A 209 -10.34 15.73 -5.40
C GLN A 209 -8.91 15.18 -5.45
N ILE A 210 -8.24 15.14 -4.30
CA ILE A 210 -6.88 14.57 -4.14
C ILE A 210 -6.88 13.08 -4.51
N ILE A 211 -7.96 12.39 -4.15
CA ILE A 211 -8.25 11.01 -4.54
C ILE A 211 -9.57 11.06 -5.31
N ASP A 212 -9.57 10.60 -6.55
CA ASP A 212 -10.81 10.47 -7.34
C ASP A 212 -11.56 9.23 -6.82
N GLU A 213 -12.23 9.37 -5.67
CA GLU A 213 -13.01 8.30 -5.02
C GLU A 213 -14.16 7.81 -5.91
N LYS A 214 -14.53 8.58 -6.94
CA LYS A 214 -15.60 8.24 -7.89
C LYS A 214 -15.35 6.94 -8.65
N ASP A 215 -14.09 6.52 -8.80
CA ASP A 215 -13.76 5.27 -9.48
C ASP A 215 -13.49 4.11 -8.51
N GLN A 216 -13.75 4.29 -7.22
CA GLN A 216 -13.66 3.23 -6.23
C GLN A 216 -15.03 2.90 -5.63
N LYS A 217 -15.26 1.62 -5.39
CA LYS A 217 -16.45 1.10 -4.72
C LYS A 217 -16.05 0.30 -3.49
N ALA A 218 -16.79 0.52 -2.43
CA ALA A 218 -16.66 -0.21 -1.18
C ALA A 218 -17.40 -1.55 -1.29
N ILE A 219 -16.72 -2.62 -0.90
CA ILE A 219 -17.35 -3.93 -0.68
C ILE A 219 -17.08 -4.38 0.77
N ILE A 220 -18.07 -5.00 1.39
CA ILE A 220 -17.93 -5.63 2.69
C ILE A 220 -17.40 -7.06 2.48
N VAL A 221 -16.44 -7.49 3.29
CA VAL A 221 -15.85 -8.83 3.22
C VAL A 221 -16.17 -9.66 4.47
N PRO A 222 -16.39 -10.99 4.34
CA PRO A 222 -16.73 -11.88 5.44
C PRO A 222 -15.49 -12.31 6.24
N TYR A 223 -14.68 -11.35 6.72
CA TYR A 223 -13.51 -11.64 7.54
C TYR A 223 -13.86 -11.54 9.03
N GLY A 224 -13.52 -12.54 9.85
CA GLY A 224 -13.75 -12.51 11.29
C GLY A 224 -15.22 -12.26 11.65
N GLU A 225 -15.51 -11.21 12.45
CA GLU A 225 -16.91 -10.86 12.77
C GLU A 225 -17.69 -10.27 11.58
N GLY A 226 -17.00 -9.92 10.48
CA GLY A 226 -17.62 -9.38 9.28
C GLY A 226 -18.72 -10.29 8.72
N GLU A 227 -18.52 -11.61 8.76
CA GLU A 227 -19.51 -12.59 8.29
C GLU A 227 -20.84 -12.48 9.08
N LYS A 228 -20.75 -12.43 10.42
CA LYS A 228 -21.92 -12.28 11.29
C LYS A 228 -22.62 -10.94 11.08
N LEU A 229 -21.84 -9.86 10.94
CA LEU A 229 -22.38 -8.51 10.71
C LEU A 229 -23.07 -8.39 9.34
N ILE A 230 -22.57 -9.09 8.30
CA ILE A 230 -23.25 -9.18 7.01
C ILE A 230 -24.59 -9.91 7.16
N ALA A 231 -24.62 -11.03 7.90
CA ALA A 231 -25.86 -11.77 8.14
C ALA A 231 -26.89 -10.94 8.93
N GLU A 232 -26.45 -10.21 9.96
CA GLU A 232 -27.29 -9.27 10.72
C GLU A 232 -27.83 -8.15 9.83
N LEU A 233 -26.99 -7.57 8.97
CA LEU A 233 -27.39 -6.54 8.01
C LEU A 233 -28.48 -7.05 7.05
N LYS A 234 -28.36 -8.30 6.57
CA LYS A 234 -29.36 -8.93 5.70
C LYS A 234 -30.69 -9.18 6.42
N ALA A 235 -30.64 -9.57 7.70
CA ALA A 235 -31.83 -9.95 8.47
C ALA A 235 -32.60 -8.73 9.02
N ILE A 236 -31.89 -7.72 9.52
CA ILE A 236 -32.46 -6.59 10.25
C ILE A 236 -32.57 -5.35 9.34
N GLY A 237 -31.71 -5.24 8.34
CA GLY A 237 -31.54 -4.05 7.51
C GLY A 237 -30.47 -3.09 8.04
N PRO A 238 -30.26 -1.95 7.35
CA PRO A 238 -29.16 -1.02 7.63
C PRO A 238 -29.36 -0.26 8.93
N ASP A 239 -28.83 -0.79 10.04
CA ASP A 239 -28.71 -0.08 11.31
C ASP A 239 -27.37 0.69 11.41
N ARG A 240 -27.39 1.87 12.03
CA ARG A 240 -26.21 2.75 12.15
C ARG A 240 -25.04 2.09 12.89
N TRP A 241 -25.32 1.27 13.90
CA TRP A 241 -24.28 0.56 14.65
C TRP A 241 -23.67 -0.57 13.83
N ILE A 242 -24.49 -1.32 13.09
CA ILE A 242 -24.03 -2.39 12.19
C ILE A 242 -23.12 -1.78 11.12
N LEU A 243 -23.58 -0.73 10.44
CA LEU A 243 -22.80 -0.04 9.40
C LEU A 243 -21.48 0.50 9.95
N ARG A 244 -21.48 1.08 11.16
CA ARG A 244 -20.25 1.58 11.80
C ARG A 244 -19.25 0.46 12.09
N LYS A 245 -19.71 -0.71 12.52
CA LYS A 245 -18.83 -1.88 12.72
C LYS A 245 -18.29 -2.41 11.39
N LEU A 246 -19.16 -2.50 10.39
CA LEU A 246 -18.82 -3.00 9.05
C LEU A 246 -17.76 -2.16 8.33
N GLN A 247 -17.58 -0.88 8.68
CA GLN A 247 -16.51 -0.04 8.13
C GLN A 247 -15.12 -0.67 8.25
N ARG A 248 -14.84 -1.43 9.32
CA ARG A 248 -13.54 -2.11 9.50
C ARG A 248 -13.40 -3.37 8.64
N TYR A 249 -14.51 -3.89 8.14
CA TYR A 249 -14.62 -5.06 7.27
C TYR A 249 -14.89 -4.66 5.82
N THR A 250 -14.56 -3.43 5.44
CA THR A 250 -14.71 -2.92 4.07
C THR A 250 -13.36 -2.90 3.35
N VAL A 251 -13.39 -3.24 2.06
CA VAL A 251 -12.29 -3.07 1.10
C VAL A 251 -12.76 -2.18 -0.04
N ASN A 252 -11.92 -1.23 -0.46
CA ASN A 252 -12.18 -0.39 -1.63
C ASN A 252 -11.49 -0.97 -2.85
N ILE A 253 -12.26 -1.14 -3.93
CA ILE A 253 -11.78 -1.66 -5.22
C ILE A 253 -12.19 -0.73 -6.35
N TYR A 254 -11.45 -0.78 -7.47
CA TYR A 254 -11.78 0.05 -8.64
C TYR A 254 -13.08 -0.39 -9.32
N SER A 255 -13.76 0.49 -10.03
CA SER A 255 -15.05 0.20 -10.68
C SER A 255 -15.00 -0.94 -11.70
N ASN A 256 -13.86 -1.16 -12.35
CA ASN A 256 -13.64 -2.32 -13.23
C ASN A 256 -13.57 -3.62 -12.42
N GLN A 257 -12.83 -3.61 -11.30
CA GLN A 257 -12.71 -4.73 -10.38
C GLN A 257 -14.06 -5.10 -9.77
N PHE A 258 -14.85 -4.10 -9.36
CA PHE A 258 -16.20 -4.30 -8.84
C PHE A 258 -17.11 -4.97 -9.88
N ARG A 259 -17.08 -4.50 -11.14
CA ARG A 259 -17.84 -5.11 -12.24
C ARG A 259 -17.43 -6.56 -12.47
N MET A 260 -16.14 -6.87 -12.48
CA MET A 260 -15.67 -8.26 -12.61
C MET A 260 -16.21 -9.18 -11.51
N LEU A 261 -16.21 -8.72 -10.25
CA LEU A 261 -16.79 -9.48 -9.13
C LEU A 261 -18.30 -9.64 -9.27
N GLN A 262 -18.99 -8.62 -9.76
CA GLN A 262 -20.44 -8.64 -9.97
C GLN A 262 -20.83 -9.58 -11.10
N ASP A 263 -20.14 -9.51 -12.25
CA ASP A 263 -20.41 -10.29 -13.45
C ASP A 263 -20.22 -11.79 -13.21
N ARG A 264 -19.30 -12.17 -12.32
CA ARG A 264 -19.06 -13.57 -11.92
C ARG A 264 -19.86 -14.01 -10.69
N GLY A 265 -20.73 -13.14 -10.16
CA GLY A 265 -21.64 -13.47 -9.06
C GLY A 265 -21.01 -13.55 -7.67
N SER A 266 -19.84 -12.98 -7.47
CA SER A 266 -19.10 -13.10 -6.19
C SER A 266 -19.50 -12.07 -5.13
N ILE A 267 -20.15 -10.99 -5.56
CA ILE A 267 -20.69 -9.96 -4.67
C ILE A 267 -22.22 -9.86 -4.85
N GLU A 268 -22.90 -9.53 -3.75
CA GLU A 268 -24.35 -9.36 -3.70
C GLU A 268 -24.68 -8.00 -3.07
N GLU A 269 -25.74 -7.36 -3.55
CA GLU A 269 -26.32 -6.19 -2.90
C GLU A 269 -27.15 -6.63 -1.68
N VAL A 270 -26.61 -6.40 -0.48
CA VAL A 270 -27.22 -6.86 0.79
C VAL A 270 -28.19 -5.84 1.39
N SER A 271 -28.09 -4.59 0.94
CA SER A 271 -28.94 -3.45 1.30
C SER A 271 -28.77 -2.41 0.19
N PRO A 272 -29.74 -1.49 -0.06
CA PRO A 272 -29.63 -0.52 -1.16
C PRO A 272 -28.30 0.24 -1.17
N GLY A 273 -27.50 0.05 -2.22
CA GLY A 273 -26.17 0.65 -2.41
C GLY A 273 -25.02 0.00 -1.62
N ILE A 274 -25.26 -1.09 -0.90
CA ILE A 274 -24.28 -1.78 -0.05
C ILE A 274 -24.05 -3.19 -0.59
N PHE A 275 -22.80 -3.48 -0.95
CA PHE A 275 -22.41 -4.76 -1.53
C PHE A 275 -21.53 -5.55 -0.57
N ALA A 276 -21.76 -6.85 -0.47
CA ALA A 276 -20.93 -7.77 0.30
C ALA A 276 -20.42 -8.92 -0.58
N LEU A 277 -19.21 -9.40 -0.27
CA LEU A 277 -18.64 -10.60 -0.87
C LEU A 277 -19.36 -11.82 -0.29
N ILE A 278 -19.90 -12.67 -1.16
CA ILE A 278 -20.57 -13.91 -0.78
C ILE A 278 -19.68 -15.15 -0.95
N CYS A 279 -18.71 -15.08 -1.86
CA CYS A 279 -17.77 -16.17 -2.11
C CYS A 279 -16.57 -16.05 -1.16
N THR A 280 -16.53 -16.90 -0.13
CA THR A 280 -15.44 -16.92 0.86
C THR A 280 -14.08 -17.27 0.23
N ILE A 281 -14.07 -18.06 -0.85
CA ILE A 281 -12.85 -18.44 -1.59
C ILE A 281 -12.13 -17.21 -2.16
N GLU A 282 -12.84 -16.12 -2.40
CA GLU A 282 -12.28 -14.88 -2.93
C GLU A 282 -11.70 -13.95 -1.87
N TYR A 283 -11.72 -14.37 -0.61
CA TYR A 283 -11.02 -13.67 0.46
C TYR A 283 -10.11 -14.64 1.20
N ARG A 284 -8.80 -14.49 1.02
CA ARG A 284 -7.84 -15.34 1.74
C ARG A 284 -7.38 -14.66 3.02
N ASP A 285 -7.18 -15.46 4.05
CA ASP A 285 -6.70 -15.02 5.36
C ASP A 285 -5.22 -14.59 5.37
N ASP A 286 -4.49 -14.83 4.29
CA ASP A 286 -3.07 -14.44 4.16
C ASP A 286 -2.86 -13.23 3.25
N ILE A 287 -3.68 -13.04 2.21
CA ILE A 287 -3.49 -11.97 1.21
C ILE A 287 -4.70 -11.03 1.00
N GLY A 288 -5.86 -11.35 1.58
CA GLY A 288 -7.10 -10.58 1.44
C GLY A 288 -7.88 -10.88 0.16
N LEU A 289 -8.55 -9.85 -0.38
CA LEU A 289 -9.48 -9.97 -1.51
C LEU A 289 -8.79 -10.34 -2.84
N MET A 290 -9.30 -11.36 -3.51
CA MET A 290 -8.81 -11.94 -4.76
C MET A 290 -9.62 -11.46 -5.96
N VAL A 291 -9.19 -10.34 -6.54
CA VAL A 291 -9.88 -9.73 -7.68
C VAL A 291 -9.48 -10.37 -9.01
N ASP A 292 -8.17 -10.45 -9.28
CA ASP A 292 -7.64 -10.72 -10.63
C ASP A 292 -7.40 -12.22 -10.91
N GLU A 293 -7.43 -13.07 -9.87
CA GLU A 293 -7.12 -14.51 -9.96
C GLU A 293 -8.09 -15.27 -9.05
N ILE A 294 -8.92 -16.15 -9.62
CA ILE A 294 -9.60 -17.19 -8.83
C ILE A 294 -8.53 -18.25 -8.54
N PRO A 295 -8.31 -18.67 -7.29
CA PRO A 295 -7.43 -19.81 -7.03
C PRO A 295 -7.95 -21.02 -7.81
N MET A 296 -7.18 -21.48 -8.80
CA MET A 296 -7.31 -22.84 -9.31
C MET A 296 -6.68 -23.77 -8.28
N ASP A 297 -7.23 -23.80 -7.07
CA ASP A 297 -6.95 -24.86 -6.11
C ASP A 297 -8.07 -25.91 -6.25
N PRO A 298 -7.80 -27.08 -6.85
CA PRO A 298 -8.79 -28.14 -6.97
C PRO A 298 -9.36 -28.59 -5.62
N GLY A 299 -8.67 -28.28 -4.50
CA GLY A 299 -9.13 -28.59 -3.15
C GLY A 299 -10.23 -27.67 -2.60
N SER A 300 -10.38 -26.44 -3.12
CA SER A 300 -11.40 -25.49 -2.65
C SER A 300 -12.78 -25.69 -3.28
N PHE A 301 -12.91 -26.61 -4.23
CA PHE A 301 -14.16 -26.93 -4.93
C PHE A 301 -14.88 -28.18 -4.41
N MET A 302 -14.39 -28.81 -3.34
CA MET A 302 -15.10 -29.92 -2.71
C MET A 302 -15.94 -29.41 -1.53
N ILE A 303 -17.22 -29.16 -1.81
CA ILE A 303 -18.31 -29.28 -0.83
C ILE A 303 -18.84 -30.71 -0.92
#